data_AF-A0A7W3DKA9-F1
#
_entry.id   AF-A0A7W3DKA9-F1
#
_cell.length_a   1.000
_cell.length_b   1.000
_cell.length_c   1.000
_cell.angle_alpha   90.00
_cell.angle_beta   90.00
_cell.angle_gamma   90.00
#
_symmetry.space_group_name_H-M   'P 1'
#
loop_
_entity.id
_entity.type
_entity.pdbx_description
1 polymer ?
#
loop_
_entity_poly.entity_id
_entity_poly.type
_entity_poly.pdbx_seq_one_letter_code
_entity_poly.pdbx_strand_id
1 'polypeptide(L)' 'MIVTSRTNQNQTFPGLSIDHGQICQFGKPRSVAMNGRGIHQVSLRTAEGRVLTLPVCRLFSWEA' A
#
# COMPACT_ATOMS: atom_id res chain seq x y z
N MET A 1 -1.02 -5.94 24.23
CA MET A 1 -1.15 -4.69 23.45
C MET A 1 -2.14 -4.96 22.32
N ILE A 2 -3.40 -4.54 22.46
CA ILE A 2 -4.41 -4.75 21.41
C ILE A 2 -4.19 -3.65 20.36
N VAL A 3 -3.53 -4.01 19.25
CA VAL A 3 -3.46 -3.11 18.10
C VAL A 3 -4.80 -3.22 17.37
N THR A 4 -5.72 -2.32 17.69
CA THR A 4 -6.93 -2.11 16.88
C THR A 4 -6.51 -1.54 15.54
N SER A 5 -6.18 -2.40 14.58
CA SER A 5 -6.09 -2.01 13.19
C SER A 5 -7.50 -1.65 12.72
N ARG A 6 -7.89 -0.37 12.85
CA ARG A 6 -8.91 0.20 11.97
C ARG A 6 -8.37 0.07 10.55
N THR A 7 -8.67 -1.04 9.90
CA THR A 7 -8.54 -1.17 8.46
C THR A 7 -9.45 -0.09 7.90
N ASN A 8 -8.86 0.94 7.30
CA ASN A 8 -9.60 1.91 6.51
C ASN A 8 -10.03 1.16 5.24
N GLN A 9 -11.07 0.32 5.36
CA GLN A 9 -11.53 -0.60 4.31
C GLN A 9 -12.01 0.15 3.06
N ASN A 10 -12.15 1.47 3.13
CA ASN A 10 -12.65 2.32 2.06
C ASN A 10 -11.57 3.19 1.39
N GLN A 11 -10.29 2.95 1.67
CA GLN A 11 -9.18 3.72 1.09
C GLN A 11 -8.87 3.17 -0.32
N THR A 12 -9.40 3.82 -1.36
CA THR A 12 -9.14 3.42 -2.75
C THR A 12 -7.83 4.01 -3.26
N PHE A 13 -6.98 3.16 -3.86
CA PHE A 13 -5.78 3.57 -4.58
C PHE A 13 -5.98 3.33 -6.07
N PRO A 14 -6.40 4.37 -6.84
CA PRO A 14 -6.67 4.20 -8.26
C PRO A 14 -5.40 3.80 -9.02
N GLY A 15 -5.57 2.92 -10.00
CA GLY A 15 -4.50 2.42 -10.84
C GLY A 15 -3.46 1.56 -10.12
N LEU A 16 -3.73 1.12 -8.88
CA LEU A 16 -2.88 0.18 -8.15
C LEU A 16 -2.92 -1.19 -8.81
N SER A 17 -1.76 -1.74 -9.13
CA SER A 17 -1.59 -3.08 -9.67
C SER A 17 -0.31 -3.73 -9.16
N ILE A 18 -0.22 -5.05 -9.31
CA ILE A 18 1.03 -5.79 -9.21
C ILE A 18 1.37 -6.24 -10.64
N ASP A 19 2.52 -5.80 -11.14
CA ASP A 19 3.03 -6.14 -12.46
C ASP A 19 4.41 -6.79 -12.32
N HIS A 20 4.55 -8.05 -12.74
CA HIS A 20 5.78 -8.85 -12.58
C HIS A 20 6.39 -8.81 -11.15
N GLY A 21 5.54 -8.83 -10.12
CA GLY A 21 5.98 -8.76 -8.71
C GLY A 21 6.32 -7.35 -8.22
N GLN A 22 6.17 -6.33 -9.07
CA GLN A 22 6.37 -4.93 -8.73
C GLN A 22 5.04 -4.23 -8.46
N ILE A 23 4.99 -3.45 -7.38
CA ILE A 23 3.84 -2.60 -7.10
C ILE A 23 3.88 -1.42 -8.07
N CYS A 24 2.81 -1.24 -8.84
CA CYS A 24 2.67 -0.18 -9.81
C CYS A 24 1.46 0.70 -9.48
N GLN A 25 1.53 1.98 -9.87
CA GLN A 25 0.39 2.87 -9.86
C GLN A 25 0.29 3.63 -11.18
N PHE A 26 -0.82 3.45 -11.90
CA PHE A 26 -1.00 3.97 -13.27
C PHE A 26 0.14 3.54 -14.21
N GLY A 27 0.54 2.26 -14.13
CA GLY A 27 1.65 1.71 -14.91
C GLY A 27 3.04 2.22 -14.49
N LYS A 28 3.14 3.07 -13.46
CA LYS A 28 4.42 3.55 -12.95
C LYS A 28 4.87 2.73 -11.74
N PRO A 29 6.11 2.21 -11.73
CA PRO A 29 6.61 1.44 -10.61
C PRO A 29 6.68 2.28 -9.34
N ARG A 30 6.38 1.65 -8.20
CA ARG A 30 6.47 2.23 -6.86
C ARG A 30 7.56 1.52 -6.07
N SER A 31 8.51 2.29 -5.56
CA SER A 31 9.54 1.76 -4.68
C SER A 31 8.95 1.32 -3.35
N VAL A 32 9.37 0.13 -2.92
CA VAL A 32 9.09 -0.39 -1.58
C VAL A 32 10.32 -0.18 -0.73
N ALA A 33 10.16 0.43 0.44
CA ALA A 33 11.23 0.66 1.40
C ALA A 33 10.91 -0.04 2.72
N MET A 34 11.92 -0.51 3.42
CA MET A 34 11.76 -1.07 4.76
C MET A 34 12.06 0.01 5.80
N ASN A 35 11.18 0.20 6.78
CA ASN A 35 11.48 1.10 7.90
C ASN A 35 12.35 0.41 8.96
N GLY A 36 12.82 1.16 9.96
CA GLY A 36 13.68 0.63 11.03
C GLY A 36 13.06 -0.45 11.92
N ARG A 37 11.77 -0.80 11.72
CA ARG A 37 11.06 -1.89 12.41
C ARG A 37 10.89 -3.13 11.53
N GLY A 38 11.51 -3.17 10.35
CA GLY A 38 11.39 -4.31 9.43
C GLY A 38 10.11 -4.35 8.61
N ILE A 39 9.32 -3.26 8.58
CA ILE A 39 8.05 -3.22 7.85
C ILE A 39 8.29 -2.64 6.46
N HIS A 40 7.94 -3.41 5.42
CA HIS A 40 7.92 -2.93 4.04
C HIS A 40 6.75 -1.96 3.83
N GLN A 41 7.06 -0.77 3.34
CA GLN A 41 6.13 0.32 3.09
C GLN A 41 6.26 0.84 1.66
N VAL A 42 5.16 1.38 1.13
CA VAL A 42 5.10 1.98 -0.21
C VAL A 42 4.25 3.25 -0.17
N SER A 43 4.66 4.23 -0.96
CA SER A 43 3.94 5.50 -1.11
C SER A 43 3.02 5.46 -2.32
N LEU A 44 1.72 5.65 -2.09
CA LEU A 44 0.69 5.65 -3.12
C LEU A 44 -0.07 6.97 -3.12
N ARG A 45 -0.62 7.32 -4.28
CA ARG A 45 -1.49 8.48 -4.44
C ARG A 45 -2.95 8.07 -4.24
N THR A 46 -3.70 8.81 -3.45
CA THR A 46 -5.13 8.59 -3.26
C THR A 46 -5.92 9.21 -4.41
N ALA A 47 -7.22 8.91 -4.50
CA ALA A 47 -8.11 9.53 -5.48
C ALA A 47 -8.18 11.07 -5.31
N GLU A 48 -8.02 11.58 -4.08
CA GLU A 48 -7.99 13.01 -3.76
C GLU A 48 -6.61 13.64 -4.06
N GLY A 49 -5.67 12.89 -4.65
CA GLY A 49 -4.35 13.39 -5.04
C GLY A 49 -3.31 13.47 -3.92
N ARG A 50 -3.66 13.06 -2.69
CA ARG A 50 -2.74 12.98 -1.55
C ARG A 50 -1.78 11.81 -1.68
N VAL A 51 -0.59 11.92 -1.09
CA VAL A 51 0.36 10.79 -1.00
C VAL A 51 0.31 10.19 0.39
N LEU A 52 0.16 8.87 0.48
CA LEU A 52 0.17 8.11 1.73
C LEU A 52 1.23 7.02 1.67
N THR A 53 2.01 6.91 2.74
CA THR A 53 2.97 5.80 2.93
C THR A 53 2.36 4.76 3.84
N LEU A 54 2.21 3.53 3.33
CA LEU A 54 1.45 2.48 3.99
C LEU A 54 2.24 1.17 3.96
N PRO A 55 2.06 0.29 4.98
CA PRO A 55 2.60 -1.07 4.91
C PRO A 55 2.05 -1.83 3.70
N VAL A 56 2.91 -2.57 2.99
CA VAL A 56 2.53 -3.35 1.81
C VAL A 56 1.44 -4.38 2.13
N CYS A 57 1.49 -4.99 3.31
CA CYS A 57 0.48 -5.94 3.78
C CYS A 57 -0.93 -5.35 3.98
N ARG A 58 -1.10 -4.02 3.93
CA ARG A 58 -2.41 -3.36 3.96
C ARG A 58 -3.00 -3.10 2.58
N LEU A 59 -2.26 -3.35 1.50
CA LEU A 59 -2.71 -3.04 0.14
C LEU A 59 -3.58 -4.13 -0.46
N PHE A 60 -3.34 -5.39 -0.08
CA PHE A 60 -4.03 -6.54 -0.63
C PHE A 60 -4.58 -7.35 0.54
N SER A 61 -5.90 -7.52 0.58
CA SER A 61 -6.51 -8.53 1.44
C SER A 61 -6.10 -9.89 0.87
N TRP A 62 -5.38 -10.68 1.65
CA TRP A 62 -5.17 -12.08 1.31
C TRP A 62 -6.50 -12.82 1.47
N GLU A 63 -7.14 -13.21 0.38
CA GLU A 63 -8.18 -14.24 0.40
C GLU A 63 -7.46 -15.59 0.28
N ALA A 64 -7.51 -16.38 1.36
CA ALA A 64 -6.97 -17.74 1.42
C ALA A 64 -7.98 -18.75 0.88
#